data_AF-A0A1E7GRZ3-F1
#
_entry.id   AF-A0A1E7GRZ3-F1
#
_cell.length_a   1.000
_cell.length_b   1.000
_cell.length_c   1.000
_cell.angle_alpha   90.00
_cell.angle_beta   90.00
_cell.angle_gamma   90.00
#
_symmetry.space_group_name_H-M   'P 1'
#
loop_
_entity.id
_entity.type
_entity.pdbx_description
1 polymer ?
#
loop_
_entity_poly.entity_id
_entity_poly.type
_entity_poly.pdbx_seq_one_letter_code
_entity_poly.pdbx_strand_id
1 'polypeptide(L)'
;MEALGFLDLDRIYKSYGMPNDILIRLNEINLRVRDVPIRPVYNVGEQSGIRLRKVLFTIPWLLNKGFFRRLFTKYVIADFHPLVFFYLLGLTLTPCGFFFGLYLLFYRILDGPVSETSALFAAFLYISGLQSLFFAMWFDMDYNRNLR
;
A
#
# COMPACT_ATOMS: atom_id res chain seq x y z
N MET A 1 21.00 -21.60 2.58
CA MET A 1 20.43 -21.48 3.93
C MET A 1 20.75 -20.14 4.61
N GLU A 2 21.53 -19.24 4.00
CA GLU A 2 21.90 -17.95 4.61
C GLU A 2 20.74 -16.95 4.74
N ALA A 3 19.75 -16.98 3.83
CA ALA A 3 18.60 -16.05 3.87
C ALA A 3 17.74 -16.14 5.14
N LEU A 4 17.68 -17.32 5.78
CA LEU A 4 16.96 -17.54 7.04
C LEU A 4 17.65 -16.87 8.24
N GLY A 5 18.96 -16.63 8.17
CA GLY A 5 19.71 -15.95 9.23
C GLY A 5 19.45 -14.44 9.30
N PHE A 6 18.98 -13.84 8.21
CA PHE A 6 18.63 -12.41 8.16
C PHE A 6 17.19 -12.12 8.63
N LEU A 7 16.35 -13.15 8.72
CA LEU A 7 14.97 -13.02 9.19
C LEU A 7 14.87 -13.38 10.66
N ASP A 8 14.52 -12.39 11.49
CA ASP A 8 14.12 -12.63 12.88
C ASP A 8 12.78 -13.40 12.89
N LEU A 9 12.88 -14.73 12.98
CA LEU A 9 11.74 -15.66 12.93
C LEU A 9 10.75 -15.43 14.06
N ASP A 10 11.20 -14.96 15.22
CA ASP A 10 10.35 -14.71 16.38
C ASP A 10 9.42 -13.50 16.17
N ARG A 11 9.86 -12.56 15.32
CA ARG A 11 9.09 -11.36 14.96
C ARG A 11 8.15 -11.55 13.79
N ILE A 12 8.16 -12.70 13.11
CA ILE A 12 7.27 -12.96 11.97
C ILE A 12 5.81 -12.98 12.44
N TYR A 13 4.94 -12.34 11.67
CA TYR A 13 3.51 -12.32 11.94
C TYR A 13 2.93 -13.75 12.00
N LYS A 14 2.30 -14.15 13.12
CA LYS A 14 1.95 -15.55 13.41
C LYS A 14 0.56 -16.01 12.92
N SER A 15 -0.13 -15.23 12.08
CA SER A 15 -1.49 -15.54 11.62
C SER A 15 -1.58 -15.52 10.09
N TYR A 16 -2.78 -15.42 9.51
CA TYR A 16 -3.02 -15.51 8.06
C TYR A 16 -2.18 -14.54 7.20
N GLY A 17 -1.67 -13.45 7.79
CA GLY A 17 -0.78 -12.52 7.11
C GLY A 17 0.69 -12.93 7.05
N MET A 18 1.06 -14.08 7.63
CA MET A 18 2.46 -14.53 7.73
C MET A 18 3.20 -14.50 6.38
N PRO A 19 2.68 -15.05 5.27
CA PRO A 19 3.39 -15.01 3.99
C PRO A 19 3.65 -13.59 3.51
N ASN A 20 2.68 -12.68 3.70
CA ASN A 20 2.83 -11.27 3.32
C ASN A 20 3.91 -10.56 4.15
N ASP A 21 3.97 -10.80 5.47
CA ASP A 21 5.01 -10.21 6.32
C ASP A 21 6.41 -10.70 5.93
N ILE A 22 6.54 -11.98 5.55
CA ILE A 22 7.81 -12.54 5.05
C ILE A 22 8.22 -11.84 3.75
N LEU A 23 7.31 -11.70 2.77
CA LEU A 23 7.61 -11.03 1.51
C LEU A 23 8.03 -9.58 1.71
N ILE A 24 7.36 -8.85 2.62
CA ILE A 24 7.72 -7.46 2.96
C ILE A 24 9.15 -7.40 3.53
N ARG A 25 9.47 -8.27 4.51
CA ARG A 25 10.81 -8.30 5.12
C ARG A 25 11.90 -8.65 4.13
N LEU A 26 11.66 -9.65 3.26
CA LEU A 26 12.60 -10.01 2.19
C LEU A 26 12.86 -8.83 1.25
N ASN A 27 11.84 -8.02 0.95
CA ASN A 27 11.98 -6.82 0.13
C ASN A 27 12.77 -5.71 0.84
N GLU A 28 12.60 -5.55 2.16
CA GLU A 28 13.37 -4.60 2.97
C GLU A 28 14.88 -4.88 2.91
N ILE A 29 15.28 -6.15 2.83
CA ILE A 29 16.68 -6.58 2.69
C ILE A 29 17.11 -6.87 1.24
N ASN A 30 16.32 -6.44 0.25
CA ASN A 30 16.63 -6.58 -1.18
C ASN A 30 16.89 -8.03 -1.64
N LEU A 31 16.23 -9.02 -1.05
CA LEU A 31 16.30 -10.42 -1.52
C LEU A 31 15.27 -10.69 -2.63
N ARG A 32 15.64 -11.57 -3.56
CA ARG A 32 14.79 -12.04 -4.66
C ARG A 32 13.91 -13.20 -4.20
N VAL A 33 12.65 -13.20 -4.63
CA VAL A 33 11.69 -14.27 -4.35
C VAL A 33 11.26 -14.90 -5.67
N ARG A 34 11.21 -16.23 -5.72
CA ARG A 34 10.76 -16.98 -6.89
C ARG A 34 9.62 -17.91 -6.49
N ASP A 35 8.54 -17.87 -7.25
CA ASP A 35 7.43 -18.82 -7.09
C ASP A 35 7.82 -20.19 -7.65
N VAL A 36 7.62 -21.22 -6.84
CA VAL A 36 7.86 -22.62 -7.22
C VAL A 36 6.51 -23.32 -7.35
N PRO A 37 6.17 -23.90 -8.51
CA PRO A 37 4.91 -24.60 -8.67
C PRO A 37 4.88 -25.86 -7.79
N ILE A 38 3.89 -25.97 -6.93
CA ILE A 38 3.65 -27.13 -6.06
C ILE A 38 2.29 -27.72 -6.44
N ARG A 39 2.21 -29.04 -6.57
CA ARG A 39 0.93 -29.73 -6.79
C ARG A 39 0.12 -29.70 -5.49
N PRO A 40 -1.05 -29.04 -5.46
CA PRO A 40 -1.86 -29.01 -4.26
C PRO A 40 -2.51 -30.37 -4.03
N VAL A 41 -2.52 -30.81 -2.77
CA VAL A 41 -3.26 -32.00 -2.35
C VAL A 41 -4.61 -31.54 -1.80
N TYR A 42 -5.69 -31.85 -2.53
CA TYR A 42 -7.06 -31.54 -2.13
C TYR A 42 -7.83 -32.83 -1.78
N ASN A 43 -9.03 -32.70 -1.21
CA ASN A 43 -9.94 -33.81 -0.86
C ASN A 43 -9.59 -34.66 0.37
N VAL A 44 -8.89 -34.08 1.36
CA VAL A 44 -8.64 -34.73 2.67
C VAL A 44 -9.72 -34.44 3.73
N GLY A 45 -10.84 -33.78 3.36
CA GLY A 45 -11.93 -33.47 4.29
C GLY A 45 -11.70 -32.26 5.21
N GLU A 46 -10.66 -31.46 4.95
CA GLU A 46 -10.35 -30.28 5.74
C GLU A 46 -11.38 -29.15 5.51
N GLN A 47 -11.99 -28.67 6.60
CA GLN A 47 -12.82 -27.47 6.56
C GLN A 47 -11.95 -26.22 6.73
N SER A 48 -12.21 -25.19 5.93
CA SER A 48 -11.46 -23.92 6.00
C SER A 48 -11.69 -23.24 7.34
N GLY A 49 -10.64 -23.15 8.17
CA GLY A 49 -10.65 -22.40 9.43
C GLY A 49 -10.65 -20.87 9.28
N ILE A 50 -10.78 -20.37 8.04
CA ILE A 50 -10.63 -18.95 7.72
C ILE A 50 -11.85 -18.17 8.24
N ARG A 51 -11.59 -17.25 9.15
CA ARG A 51 -12.58 -16.26 9.59
C ARG A 51 -12.46 -15.00 8.74
N LEU A 52 -13.32 -14.86 7.71
CA LEU A 52 -13.29 -13.75 6.75
C LEU A 52 -13.19 -12.37 7.42
N ARG A 53 -14.02 -12.11 8.45
CA ARG A 53 -13.99 -10.83 9.18
C ARG A 53 -12.62 -10.52 9.77
N LYS A 54 -11.96 -11.52 10.37
CA LYS A 54 -10.63 -11.35 10.96
C LYS A 54 -9.61 -11.01 9.88
N VAL A 55 -9.62 -11.76 8.77
CA VAL A 55 -8.67 -11.58 7.67
C VAL A 55 -8.86 -10.24 6.97
N LEU A 56 -10.11 -9.80 6.77
CA LEU A 56 -10.46 -8.55 6.11
C LEU A 56 -9.87 -7.32 6.81
N PHE A 57 -9.80 -7.30 8.14
CA PHE A 57 -9.16 -6.20 8.86
C PHE A 57 -7.66 -6.44 9.10
N THR A 58 -7.27 -7.68 9.31
CA THR A 58 -5.88 -8.03 9.67
C THR A 58 -4.91 -7.83 8.51
N ILE A 59 -5.27 -8.30 7.30
CA ILE A 59 -4.35 -8.27 6.16
C ILE A 59 -4.08 -6.83 5.69
N PRO A 60 -5.10 -5.97 5.45
CA PRO A 60 -4.84 -4.59 5.05
C PRO A 60 -4.05 -3.82 6.11
N TRP A 61 -4.32 -4.05 7.40
CA TRP A 61 -3.54 -3.44 8.48
C TRP A 61 -2.06 -3.85 8.45
N LEU A 62 -1.78 -5.14 8.29
CA LEU A 62 -0.42 -5.66 8.18
C LEU A 62 0.30 -5.09 6.95
N LEU A 63 -0.36 -5.11 5.79
CA LEU A 63 0.20 -4.59 4.53
C LEU A 63 0.46 -3.09 4.62
N ASN A 64 -0.45 -2.33 5.22
CA ASN A 64 -0.29 -0.89 5.39
C ASN A 64 0.90 -0.56 6.31
N LYS A 65 0.98 -1.24 7.47
CA LYS A 65 2.12 -1.10 8.39
C LYS A 65 3.44 -1.49 7.72
N GLY A 66 3.44 -2.60 6.98
CA GLY A 66 4.62 -3.08 6.25
C GLY A 66 5.04 -2.13 5.13
N PHE A 67 4.08 -1.57 4.40
CA PHE A 67 4.33 -0.59 3.35
C PHE A 67 5.02 0.66 3.89
N PHE A 68 4.50 1.26 4.96
CA PHE A 68 5.13 2.44 5.56
C PHE A 68 6.48 2.14 6.21
N ARG A 69 6.63 0.97 6.85
CA ARG A 69 7.92 0.53 7.39
C ARG A 69 8.96 0.41 6.27
N ARG A 70 8.61 -0.28 5.19
CA ARG A 70 9.46 -0.40 3.99
C ARG A 70 9.80 0.96 3.41
N LEU A 71 8.80 1.84 3.29
CA LEU A 71 8.96 3.19 2.74
C LEU A 71 9.99 3.98 3.54
N PHE A 72 9.87 3.94 4.87
CA PHE A 72 10.77 4.66 5.78
C PHE A 72 12.18 4.07 5.78
N THR A 73 12.32 2.75 5.97
CA THR A 73 13.64 2.09 6.04
C THR A 73 14.41 2.23 4.73
N LYS A 74 13.75 2.03 3.59
CA LYS A 74 14.42 1.95 2.29
C LYS A 74 14.62 3.32 1.64
N TYR A 75 13.67 4.24 1.77
CA TYR A 75 13.68 5.48 1.00
C TYR A 75 13.91 6.74 1.84
N VAL A 76 13.61 6.71 3.14
CA VAL A 76 13.88 7.87 4.02
C VAL A 76 15.26 7.77 4.66
N ILE A 77 15.63 6.59 5.18
CA ILE A 77 16.90 6.42 5.90
C ILE A 77 18.07 6.17 4.95
N ALA A 78 17.90 5.32 3.92
CA ALA A 78 19.01 4.91 3.07
C ALA A 78 19.32 5.91 1.94
N ASP A 79 18.32 6.35 1.18
CA ASP A 79 18.54 7.01 -0.12
C ASP A 79 17.87 8.39 -0.31
N PHE A 80 17.09 8.90 0.67
CA PHE A 80 16.30 10.15 0.53
C PHE A 80 15.59 10.29 -0.83
N HIS A 81 14.90 9.25 -1.26
CA HIS A 81 14.38 9.20 -2.62
C HIS A 81 13.16 10.15 -2.79
N PRO A 82 13.11 10.97 -3.86
CA PRO A 82 11.98 11.87 -4.14
C PRO A 82 10.58 11.21 -4.19
N LEU A 83 10.49 9.88 -4.32
CA LEU A 83 9.22 9.16 -4.32
C LEU A 83 8.43 9.31 -3.01
N VAL A 84 9.12 9.54 -1.87
CA VAL A 84 8.44 9.77 -0.59
C VAL A 84 7.62 11.06 -0.64
N PHE A 85 8.13 12.09 -1.32
CA PHE A 85 7.41 13.34 -1.53
C PHE A 85 6.16 13.13 -2.39
N PHE A 86 6.25 12.37 -3.48
CA PHE A 86 5.11 12.06 -4.33
C PHE A 86 4.05 11.23 -3.60
N TYR A 87 4.44 10.26 -2.77
CA TYR A 87 3.50 9.54 -1.91
C TYR A 87 2.84 10.45 -0.89
N LEU A 88 3.60 11.34 -0.23
CA LEU A 88 3.05 12.28 0.74
C LEU A 88 2.05 13.25 0.09
N LEU A 89 2.42 13.85 -1.04
CA LEU A 89 1.57 14.75 -1.81
C LEU A 89 0.32 14.00 -2.30
N GLY A 90 0.49 12.82 -2.89
CA GLY A 90 -0.61 12.01 -3.38
C GLY A 90 -1.59 11.57 -2.27
N LEU A 91 -1.07 11.12 -1.13
CA LEU A 91 -1.88 10.67 0.02
C LEU A 91 -2.56 11.83 0.76
N THR A 92 -2.10 13.07 0.59
CA THR A 92 -2.73 14.26 1.20
C THR A 92 -3.70 14.93 0.24
N LEU A 93 -3.29 15.24 -0.99
CA LEU A 93 -4.13 15.94 -1.96
C LEU A 93 -5.33 15.11 -2.42
N THR A 94 -5.17 13.80 -2.61
CA THR A 94 -6.28 12.94 -3.08
C THR A 94 -7.47 12.95 -2.11
N PRO A 95 -7.32 12.63 -0.81
CA PRO A 95 -8.44 12.72 0.12
C PRO A 95 -8.92 14.16 0.33
N CYS A 96 -8.03 15.15 0.38
CA CYS A 96 -8.44 16.55 0.50
C CYS A 96 -9.33 16.98 -0.68
N GLY A 97 -8.92 16.71 -1.91
CA GLY A 97 -9.70 16.99 -3.11
C GLY A 97 -11.01 16.20 -3.17
N PHE A 98 -10.99 14.93 -2.75
CA PHE A 98 -12.18 14.08 -2.70
C PHE A 98 -13.22 14.60 -1.69
N PHE A 99 -12.82 14.82 -0.44
CA PHE A 99 -13.72 15.30 0.61
C PHE A 99 -14.20 16.73 0.34
N PHE A 100 -13.32 17.60 -0.17
CA PHE A 100 -13.71 18.96 -0.55
C PHE A 100 -14.68 18.95 -1.74
N GLY A 101 -14.44 18.15 -2.76
CA GLY A 101 -15.36 17.99 -3.89
C GLY A 101 -16.71 17.40 -3.47
N LEU A 102 -16.70 16.42 -2.57
CA LEU A 102 -17.92 15.81 -2.00
C LEU A 102 -18.70 16.82 -1.14
N TYR A 103 -18.01 17.64 -0.34
CA TYR A 103 -18.62 18.75 0.39
C TYR A 103 -19.30 19.75 -0.56
N LEU A 104 -18.61 20.17 -1.62
CA LEU A 104 -19.19 21.07 -2.64
C LEU A 104 -20.39 20.44 -3.34
N LEU A 105 -20.35 19.14 -3.62
CA LEU A 105 -21.47 18.42 -4.23
C LEU A 105 -22.70 18.43 -3.31
N PHE A 106 -22.53 18.15 -2.02
CA PHE A 106 -23.63 18.20 -1.05
C PHE A 106 -24.19 19.61 -0.90
N TYR A 107 -23.30 20.62 -0.80
CA TYR A 107 -23.71 22.02 -0.73
C TYR A 107 -24.49 22.45 -1.99
N ARG A 108 -24.08 21.99 -3.17
CA ARG A 108 -24.76 22.26 -4.44
C ARG A 108 -26.19 21.71 -4.47
N ILE A 109 -26.42 20.57 -3.83
CA ILE A 109 -27.72 19.88 -3.83
C ILE A 109 -28.66 20.49 -2.78
N LEU A 110 -28.14 20.91 -1.62
CA LEU A 110 -28.93 21.34 -0.46
C LEU A 110 -29.16 22.85 -0.40
N ASP A 111 -28.12 23.65 -0.57
CA ASP A 111 -28.11 25.06 -0.15
C ASP A 111 -28.13 26.05 -1.32
N GLY A 112 -27.50 25.73 -2.45
CA GLY A 112 -27.51 26.62 -3.61
C GLY A 112 -26.33 26.48 -4.57
N PRO A 113 -26.12 27.47 -5.46
CA PRO A 113 -25.11 27.36 -6.50
C PRO A 113 -23.67 27.50 -5.97
N VAL A 114 -22.86 26.48 -6.21
CA VAL A 114 -21.39 26.49 -5.96
C VAL A 114 -20.65 27.32 -7.02
N SER A 115 -19.62 28.06 -6.60
CA SER A 115 -18.68 28.75 -7.49
C SER A 115 -17.91 27.76 -8.37
N GLU A 116 -17.84 28.03 -9.68
CA GLU A 116 -17.09 27.23 -10.65
C GLU A 116 -15.60 27.11 -10.27
N THR A 117 -15.01 28.18 -9.74
CA THR A 117 -13.60 28.19 -9.33
C THR A 117 -13.30 27.19 -8.22
N SER A 118 -14.21 27.04 -7.24
CA SER A 118 -14.05 26.11 -6.13
C SER A 118 -14.17 24.66 -6.59
N ALA A 119 -15.08 24.38 -7.53
CA ALA A 119 -15.23 23.06 -8.12
C ALA A 119 -14.01 22.67 -8.96
N LEU A 120 -13.49 23.59 -9.77
CA LEU A 120 -12.25 23.40 -10.53
C LEU A 120 -11.05 23.17 -9.60
N PHE A 121 -10.96 23.90 -8.49
CA PHE A 121 -9.90 23.71 -7.52
C PHE A 121 -9.97 22.33 -6.84
N ALA A 122 -11.17 21.87 -6.47
CA ALA A 122 -11.37 20.52 -5.92
C ALA A 122 -10.93 19.43 -6.91
N ALA A 123 -11.34 19.56 -8.17
CA ALA A 123 -10.95 18.65 -9.24
C ALA A 123 -9.44 18.67 -9.48
N PHE A 124 -8.82 19.86 -9.51
CA PHE A 124 -7.38 20.02 -9.65
C PHE A 124 -6.61 19.32 -8.53
N LEU A 125 -6.97 19.56 -7.26
CA LEU A 125 -6.36 18.87 -6.12
C LEU A 125 -6.48 17.35 -6.23
N TYR A 126 -7.66 16.86 -6.59
CA TYR A 126 -7.90 15.42 -6.73
C TYR A 126 -7.07 14.80 -7.85
N ILE A 127 -7.06 15.42 -9.05
CA ILE A 127 -6.32 14.93 -10.22
C ILE A 127 -4.81 14.98 -9.95
N SER A 128 -4.27 16.08 -9.43
CA SER A 128 -2.85 16.20 -9.11
C SER A 128 -2.42 15.22 -8.00
N GLY A 129 -3.30 14.97 -7.03
CA GLY A 129 -3.08 13.93 -6.01
C GLY A 129 -2.98 12.53 -6.62
N LEU A 130 -3.94 12.15 -7.48
CA LEU A 130 -3.93 10.86 -8.17
C LEU A 130 -2.71 10.70 -9.08
N GLN A 131 -2.36 11.71 -9.87
CA GLN A 131 -1.17 11.70 -10.73
C GLN A 131 0.10 11.46 -9.90
N SER A 132 0.22 12.13 -8.75
CA SER A 132 1.37 11.97 -7.86
C SER A 132 1.43 10.58 -7.23
N LEU A 133 0.28 9.99 -6.86
CA LEU A 133 0.21 8.61 -6.38
C LEU A 133 0.67 7.61 -7.45
N PHE A 134 0.18 7.74 -8.69
CA PHE A 134 0.59 6.85 -9.78
C PHE A 134 2.07 6.99 -10.11
N PHE A 135 2.58 8.21 -10.10
CA PHE A 135 4.01 8.46 -10.30
C PHE A 135 4.84 7.83 -9.18
N ALA A 136 4.43 7.98 -7.92
CA ALA A 136 5.11 7.34 -6.79
C ALA A 136 5.13 5.82 -6.90
N MET A 137 4.01 5.20 -7.29
CA MET A 137 3.93 3.75 -7.52
C MET A 137 4.81 3.29 -8.67
N TRP A 138 4.86 4.05 -9.76
CA TRP A 138 5.70 3.73 -10.90
C TRP A 138 7.20 3.79 -10.53
N PHE A 139 7.63 4.83 -9.81
CA PHE A 139 9.00 4.93 -9.30
C PHE A 139 9.35 3.80 -8.33
N ASP A 140 8.47 3.47 -7.38
CA ASP A 140 8.67 2.34 -6.46
C ASP A 140 8.83 1.02 -7.24
N MET A 141 8.05 0.83 -8.30
CA MET A 141 8.15 -0.37 -9.14
C MET A 141 9.47 -0.42 -9.93
N ASP A 142 9.89 0.70 -10.53
CA ASP A 142 11.14 0.76 -11.29
C ASP A 142 12.36 0.55 -10.40
N TYR A 143 12.38 1.16 -9.21
CA TYR A 143 13.45 0.95 -8.21
C TYR A 143 13.53 -0.53 -7.79
N ASN A 144 12.39 -1.21 -7.63
CA ASN A 144 12.34 -2.63 -7.24
C ASN A 144 12.46 -3.61 -8.42
N ARG A 145 12.68 -3.14 -9.65
CA ARG A 145 12.70 -3.99 -10.86
C ARG A 145 13.76 -5.09 -10.79
N ASN A 146 14.89 -4.82 -10.14
CA ASN A 146 16.00 -5.77 -10.00
C ASN A 146 15.73 -6.90 -8.99
N LEU A 147 14.63 -6.83 -8.24
CA LEU A 147 14.25 -7.81 -7.20
C LEU A 147 13.21 -8.83 -7.67
N ARG A 148 12.68 -8.67 -8.89
CA ARG A 148 11.76 -9.63 -9.52
C ARG A 148 12.49 -10.77 -10.20
#